data_AF-A0A942N1K3-F1
#
_entry.id   AF-A0A942N1K3-F1
#
_cell.length_a   1.000
_cell.length_b   1.000
_cell.length_c   1.000
_cell.angle_alpha   90.00
_cell.angle_beta   90.00
_cell.angle_gamma   90.00
#
_symmetry.space_group_name_H-M   'P 1'
#
loop_
_entity.id
_entity.type
_entity.pdbx_description
1 polymer ?
#
loop_
_entity_poly.entity_id
_entity_poly.type
_entity_poly.pdbx_seq_one_letter_code
_entity_poly.pdbx_strand_id
1 'polypeptide(L)'
;EIETTVDFVYWESDIENCPFLEPITEEEIELYISYVLSNDFQEELHWLSNWQDYTEYKNNYTRDDDETIIIPEWYMFYDGRKGTSGLMSLPDVRGEKEKVYIDLVRNKSRIEREKKAAETPPSKPDTRPYISFADMRIIEDFIKQFEEPKLLKYFRVVERNLTSEKEEEVEQAFEFLKRVPDLVEIESNDDWRDGIIKAAKKCQRTFLANELENAFREYRNRIDIGIPFEPHLDKQYRDSMKELAKSHKQNLIEGRILNGEPGDLDF
;
A
#
# COMPACT_ATOMS: atom_id res chain seq x y z
N GLU A 1 15.58 -16.84 8.23
CA GLU A 1 14.94 -16.85 9.56
C GLU A 1 14.35 -15.47 9.79
N ILE A 2 13.15 -15.39 10.37
CA ILE A 2 12.55 -14.10 10.75
C ILE A 2 13.06 -13.78 12.15
N GLU A 3 13.90 -12.77 12.25
CA GLU A 3 14.44 -12.31 13.54
C GLU A 3 13.76 -11.02 13.97
N THR A 4 13.37 -10.14 13.04
CA THR A 4 12.70 -8.86 13.32
C THR A 4 11.55 -8.60 12.35
N THR A 5 10.67 -7.64 12.67
CA THR A 5 9.54 -7.26 11.81
C THR A 5 10.00 -6.72 10.45
N VAL A 6 11.18 -6.11 10.38
CA VAL A 6 11.75 -5.58 9.13
C VAL A 6 12.17 -6.70 8.15
N ASP A 7 12.33 -7.94 8.60
CA ASP A 7 12.53 -9.07 7.69
C ASP A 7 11.32 -9.28 6.77
N PHE A 8 10.11 -8.91 7.21
CA PHE A 8 8.91 -8.99 6.37
C PHE A 8 8.94 -7.99 5.21
N VAL A 9 9.64 -6.87 5.32
CA VAL A 9 9.80 -5.91 4.20
C VAL A 9 10.58 -6.55 3.03
N TYR A 10 11.56 -7.39 3.34
CA TYR A 10 12.21 -8.19 2.29
C TYR A 10 11.27 -9.23 1.72
N TRP A 11 10.57 -9.98 2.57
CA TRP A 11 9.67 -11.05 2.09
C TRP A 11 8.46 -10.53 1.34
N GLU A 12 7.98 -9.32 1.61
CA GLU A 12 6.97 -8.64 0.82
C GLU A 12 7.41 -8.50 -0.64
N SER A 13 8.71 -8.22 -0.87
CA SER A 13 9.28 -8.12 -2.21
C SER A 13 9.42 -9.47 -2.96
N ASP A 14 9.22 -10.58 -2.25
CA ASP A 14 9.37 -11.95 -2.76
C ASP A 14 8.36 -12.91 -2.10
N ILE A 15 7.11 -12.45 -1.99
CA ILE A 15 6.10 -13.07 -1.11
C ILE A 15 5.77 -14.51 -1.50
N GLU A 16 5.79 -14.80 -2.80
CA GLU A 16 5.51 -16.13 -3.36
C GLU A 16 6.59 -17.17 -3.03
N ASN A 17 7.81 -16.71 -2.71
CA ASN A 17 8.92 -17.56 -2.31
C ASN A 17 9.21 -17.48 -0.80
N CYS A 18 8.31 -16.87 -0.01
CA CYS A 18 8.46 -16.74 1.43
C CYS A 18 8.28 -18.11 2.12
N PRO A 19 9.32 -18.66 2.79
CA PRO A 19 9.26 -19.99 3.37
C PRO A 19 8.49 -20.05 4.70
N PHE A 20 8.04 -18.90 5.21
CA PHE A 20 7.33 -18.78 6.48
C PHE A 20 5.81 -18.75 6.31
N LEU A 21 5.33 -18.63 5.07
CA LEU A 21 3.92 -18.67 4.74
C LEU A 21 3.53 -20.08 4.32
N GLU A 22 2.43 -20.57 4.88
CA GLU A 22 1.82 -21.79 4.39
C GLU A 22 1.22 -21.54 2.99
N PRO A 23 1.19 -22.57 2.11
CA PRO A 23 0.53 -22.42 0.84
C PRO A 23 -0.95 -22.06 1.01
N ILE A 24 -1.46 -21.17 0.15
CA ILE A 24 -2.86 -20.74 0.18
C ILE A 24 -3.77 -21.97 0.09
N THR A 25 -4.77 -22.02 0.97
CA THR A 25 -5.74 -23.10 1.07
C THR A 25 -6.99 -22.81 0.23
N GLU A 26 -7.75 -23.88 -0.07
CA GLU A 26 -9.02 -23.77 -0.79
C GLU A 26 -10.05 -22.94 -0.01
N GLU A 27 -10.08 -23.09 1.32
CA GLU A 27 -10.98 -22.29 2.18
C GLU A 27 -10.63 -20.78 2.12
N GLU A 28 -9.35 -20.43 2.05
CA GLU A 28 -8.93 -19.02 1.98
C GLU A 28 -9.28 -18.38 0.65
N ILE A 29 -9.09 -19.09 -0.47
CA ILE A 29 -9.48 -18.54 -1.78
C ILE A 29 -11.00 -18.46 -1.93
N GLU A 30 -11.75 -19.47 -1.44
CA GLU A 30 -13.22 -19.42 -1.42
C GLU A 30 -13.73 -18.26 -0.58
N LEU A 31 -13.08 -17.99 0.56
CA LEU A 31 -13.40 -16.84 1.40
C LEU A 31 -13.15 -15.52 0.66
N TYR A 32 -12.02 -15.38 -0.03
CA TYR A 32 -11.74 -14.16 -0.80
C TYR A 32 -12.67 -13.99 -2.00
N ILE A 33 -13.00 -15.07 -2.73
CA ILE A 33 -14.00 -15.05 -3.80
C ILE A 33 -15.37 -14.60 -3.26
N SER A 34 -15.75 -15.09 -2.08
CA SER A 34 -17.01 -14.68 -1.46
C SER A 34 -17.00 -13.20 -1.02
N TYR A 35 -15.83 -12.63 -0.71
CA TYR A 35 -15.66 -11.18 -0.49
C TYR A 35 -15.86 -10.43 -1.79
N VAL A 36 -15.17 -10.82 -2.86
CA VAL A 36 -15.28 -10.19 -4.20
C VAL A 36 -16.72 -10.15 -4.69
N LEU A 37 -17.48 -11.21 -4.45
CA LEU A 37 -18.88 -11.32 -4.87
C LEU A 37 -19.87 -10.64 -3.91
N SER A 38 -19.42 -10.19 -2.74
CA SER A 38 -20.26 -9.54 -1.74
C SER A 38 -20.56 -8.08 -2.09
N ASN A 39 -21.50 -7.47 -1.37
CA ASN A 39 -21.74 -6.02 -1.48
C ASN A 39 -20.68 -5.19 -0.74
N ASP A 40 -19.87 -5.82 0.10
CA ASP A 40 -18.82 -5.17 0.88
C ASP A 40 -17.51 -5.01 0.08
N PHE A 41 -17.42 -5.63 -1.11
CA PHE A 41 -16.25 -5.49 -1.97
C PHE A 41 -16.06 -4.05 -2.41
N GLN A 42 -14.93 -3.47 -2.00
CA GLN A 42 -14.40 -2.24 -2.55
C GLN A 42 -13.20 -2.57 -3.44
N GLU A 43 -13.16 -2.00 -4.63
CA GLU A 43 -11.92 -1.93 -5.40
C GLU A 43 -10.99 -1.00 -4.63
N GLU A 44 -9.91 -1.55 -4.07
CA GLU A 44 -9.06 -0.86 -3.11
C GLU A 44 -8.66 0.54 -3.62
N LEU A 45 -8.99 1.57 -2.81
CA LEU A 45 -8.44 2.90 -2.97
C LEU A 45 -6.99 2.88 -2.44
N HIS A 46 -6.08 2.28 -3.21
CA HIS A 46 -4.66 2.08 -2.88
C HIS A 46 -3.90 3.36 -2.47
N TRP A 47 -4.48 4.55 -2.65
CA TRP A 47 -3.89 5.84 -2.30
C TRP A 47 -4.12 6.25 -0.84
N LEU A 48 -5.11 5.66 -0.13
CA LEU A 48 -5.42 5.95 1.29
C LEU A 48 -5.01 4.83 2.24
N SER A 49 -4.70 3.64 1.72
CA SER A 49 -4.28 2.49 2.52
C SER A 49 -3.08 1.86 1.83
N ASN A 50 -1.92 1.92 2.48
CA ASN A 50 -0.74 1.25 1.96
C ASN A 50 -0.82 -0.23 2.31
N TRP A 51 -0.30 -1.10 1.44
CA TRP A 51 -0.26 -2.54 1.69
C TRP A 51 0.42 -2.81 3.03
N GLN A 52 -0.27 -3.55 3.91
CA GLN A 52 0.22 -3.95 5.24
C GLN A 52 0.66 -2.80 6.17
N ASP A 53 -0.01 -1.64 6.15
CA ASP A 53 0.27 -0.55 7.11
C ASP A 53 -0.26 -0.85 8.53
N TYR A 54 0.35 -1.85 9.16
CA TYR A 54 -0.01 -2.30 10.50
C TYR A 54 0.03 -1.17 11.54
N THR A 55 0.96 -0.23 11.42
CA THR A 55 1.11 0.86 12.41
C THR A 55 -0.06 1.81 12.30
N GLU A 56 -0.43 2.24 11.09
CA GLU A 56 -1.59 3.08 10.86
C GLU A 56 -2.88 2.38 11.31
N TYR A 57 -3.08 1.13 10.88
CA TYR A 57 -4.27 0.37 11.23
C TYR A 57 -4.40 0.17 12.74
N LYS A 58 -3.32 -0.19 13.44
CA LYS A 58 -3.33 -0.36 14.89
C LYS A 58 -3.63 0.94 15.63
N ASN A 59 -3.11 2.07 15.15
CA ASN A 59 -3.44 3.37 15.71
C ASN A 59 -4.94 3.67 15.51
N ASN A 60 -5.50 3.42 14.32
CA ASN A 60 -6.92 3.61 14.05
C ASN A 60 -7.81 2.70 14.91
N TYR A 61 -7.37 1.48 15.24
CA TYR A 61 -8.09 0.57 16.13
C TYR A 61 -8.07 0.98 17.61
N THR A 62 -7.05 1.73 18.04
CA THR A 62 -6.83 2.05 19.46
C THR A 62 -7.20 3.49 19.82
N ARG A 63 -7.48 4.33 18.82
CA ARG A 63 -8.02 5.66 19.06
C ARG A 63 -9.50 5.58 19.44
N ASP A 64 -9.88 6.40 20.40
CA ASP A 64 -11.24 6.53 20.95
C ASP A 64 -11.96 7.74 20.31
N ASP A 65 -11.56 8.12 19.09
CA ASP A 65 -12.20 9.17 18.31
C ASP A 65 -13.26 8.55 17.38
N ASP A 66 -14.42 9.21 17.25
CA ASP A 66 -15.52 8.87 16.33
C ASP A 66 -15.10 8.99 14.83
N GLU A 67 -13.81 9.00 14.52
CA GLU A 67 -13.30 9.06 13.16
C GLU A 67 -13.42 7.69 12.47
N THR A 68 -13.74 7.72 11.18
CA THR A 68 -13.89 6.51 10.36
C THR A 68 -12.60 5.70 10.41
N ILE A 69 -12.67 4.46 10.89
CA ILE A 69 -11.54 3.52 10.89
C ILE A 69 -11.10 3.31 9.43
N ILE A 70 -9.91 3.81 9.07
CA ILE A 70 -9.30 3.57 7.76
C ILE A 70 -8.54 2.25 7.84
N ILE A 71 -9.25 1.16 7.54
CA ILE A 71 -8.69 -0.18 7.35
C ILE A 71 -9.28 -0.79 6.09
N PRO A 72 -8.55 -1.65 5.36
CA PRO A 72 -9.09 -2.31 4.18
C PRO A 72 -10.34 -3.13 4.52
N GLU A 73 -11.38 -3.01 3.70
CA GLU A 73 -12.66 -3.69 3.90
C GLU A 73 -12.50 -5.22 3.88
N TRP A 74 -11.51 -5.73 3.13
CA TRP A 74 -11.12 -7.13 3.17
C TRP A 74 -10.73 -7.58 4.58
N TYR A 75 -10.00 -6.76 5.35
CA TYR A 75 -9.55 -7.13 6.70
C TYR A 75 -10.76 -7.21 7.64
N MET A 76 -11.69 -6.25 7.54
CA MET A 76 -12.94 -6.28 8.31
C MET A 76 -13.79 -7.50 7.98
N PHE A 77 -13.91 -7.83 6.69
CA PHE A 77 -14.65 -8.97 6.21
C PHE A 77 -14.06 -10.30 6.70
N TYR A 78 -12.73 -10.42 6.62
CA TYR A 78 -11.98 -11.57 7.13
C TYR A 78 -12.15 -11.71 8.64
N ASP A 79 -11.92 -10.62 9.40
CA ASP A 79 -12.02 -10.60 10.85
C ASP A 79 -13.42 -10.97 11.36
N GLY A 80 -14.47 -10.49 10.71
CA GLY A 80 -15.84 -10.81 11.05
C GLY A 80 -16.17 -12.30 10.90
N ARG A 81 -15.49 -13.00 9.99
CA ARG A 81 -15.74 -14.43 9.70
C ARG A 81 -14.79 -15.37 10.44
N LYS A 82 -13.57 -14.94 10.70
CA LYS A 82 -12.55 -15.73 11.43
C LYS A 82 -12.51 -15.41 12.92
N GLY A 83 -13.20 -14.36 13.36
CA GLY A 83 -13.23 -13.95 14.77
C GLY A 83 -11.90 -13.36 15.23
N THR A 84 -11.14 -12.75 14.32
CA THR A 84 -9.77 -12.24 14.56
C THR A 84 -9.71 -10.75 14.88
N SER A 85 -10.85 -10.07 14.97
CA SER A 85 -10.93 -8.62 15.23
C SER A 85 -10.23 -8.15 16.51
N GLY A 86 -10.11 -9.04 17.52
CA GLY A 86 -9.42 -8.73 18.76
C GLY A 86 -7.89 -8.68 18.64
N LEU A 87 -7.29 -9.22 17.57
CA LEU A 87 -5.83 -9.32 17.44
C LEU A 87 -5.16 -7.94 17.37
N MET A 88 -5.79 -6.95 16.73
CA MET A 88 -5.25 -5.59 16.63
C MET A 88 -5.19 -4.86 17.98
N SER A 89 -5.95 -5.32 18.98
CA SER A 89 -5.94 -4.77 20.34
C SER A 89 -4.78 -5.27 21.22
N LEU A 90 -4.04 -6.28 20.77
CA LEU A 90 -2.92 -6.83 21.53
C LEU A 90 -1.78 -5.81 21.67
N PRO A 91 -1.07 -5.73 22.80
CA PRO A 91 0.03 -4.77 22.98
C PRO A 91 1.24 -5.10 22.10
N ASP A 92 1.92 -4.07 21.57
CA ASP A 92 3.19 -4.23 20.84
C ASP A 92 4.40 -4.16 21.78
N VAL A 93 4.50 -5.15 22.66
CA VAL A 93 5.55 -5.20 23.71
C VAL A 93 6.96 -5.20 23.13
N ARG A 94 7.12 -5.74 21.92
CA ARG A 94 8.42 -5.85 21.25
C ARG A 94 8.78 -4.57 20.51
N GLY A 95 7.87 -4.00 19.73
CA GLY A 95 8.10 -2.75 19.01
C GLY A 95 8.40 -1.58 19.96
N GLU A 96 7.76 -1.55 21.13
CA GLU A 96 8.07 -0.56 22.18
C GLU A 96 9.53 -0.64 22.66
N LYS A 97 10.05 -1.86 22.89
CA LYS A 97 11.46 -2.06 23.26
C LYS A 97 12.40 -1.69 22.11
N GLU A 98 12.11 -2.17 20.91
CA GLU A 98 12.93 -1.92 19.72
C GLU A 98 13.06 -0.41 19.43
N LYS A 99 11.98 0.35 19.62
CA LYS A 99 11.98 1.81 19.47
C LYS A 99 13.01 2.50 20.38
N VAL A 100 13.12 2.07 21.64
CA VAL A 100 14.11 2.62 22.59
C VAL A 100 15.54 2.43 22.06
N TYR A 101 15.87 1.22 21.58
CA TYR A 101 17.19 0.91 21.04
C TYR A 101 17.51 1.74 19.78
N ILE A 102 16.54 1.84 18.87
CA ILE A 102 16.68 2.65 17.65
C ILE A 102 16.90 4.13 17.99
N ASP A 103 16.19 4.67 18.98
CA ASP A 103 16.33 6.07 19.39
C ASP A 103 17.72 6.35 20.03
N LEU A 104 18.29 5.39 20.77
CA LEU A 104 19.67 5.50 21.28
C LEU A 104 20.69 5.61 20.14
N VAL A 105 20.60 4.75 19.13
CA VAL A 105 21.49 4.78 17.95
C VAL A 105 21.32 6.06 17.13
N ARG A 106 20.07 6.51 16.93
CA ARG A 106 19.78 7.78 16.26
C ARG A 106 20.39 8.96 17.01
N ASN A 107 20.29 8.99 18.33
CA ASN A 107 20.89 10.04 19.16
C ASN A 107 22.41 10.04 19.08
N LYS A 108 23.07 8.88 19.16
CA LYS A 108 24.52 8.76 18.96
C LYS A 108 24.93 9.29 17.59
N SER A 109 24.26 8.82 16.53
CA SER A 109 24.52 9.25 15.15
C SER A 109 24.33 10.75 14.95
N ARG A 110 23.30 11.34 15.57
CA ARG A 110 23.05 12.79 15.55
C ARG A 110 24.20 13.57 16.17
N ILE A 111 24.66 13.16 17.36
CA ILE A 111 25.78 13.80 18.06
C ILE A 111 27.07 13.71 17.22
N GLU A 112 27.33 12.57 16.57
CA GLU A 112 28.49 12.40 15.70
C GLU A 112 28.42 13.27 14.44
N ARG A 113 27.23 13.41 13.83
CA ARG A 113 27.00 14.31 12.68
C ARG A 113 27.18 15.77 13.07
N GLU A 114 26.65 16.19 14.22
CA GLU A 114 26.80 17.56 14.73
C GLU A 114 28.28 17.90 14.97
N LYS A 115 29.07 16.97 15.52
CA LYS A 115 30.52 17.13 15.68
C LYS A 115 31.24 17.31 14.33
N LYS A 116 30.95 16.47 13.34
CA LYS A 116 31.54 16.59 11.99
C LYS A 116 31.09 17.85 11.25
N ALA A 117 29.83 18.27 11.44
CA ALA A 117 29.30 19.49 10.84
C ALA A 117 29.95 20.74 11.43
N ALA A 118 30.28 20.75 12.72
CA ALA A 118 31.04 21.84 13.35
C ALA A 118 32.45 21.99 12.75
N GLU A 119 33.01 20.92 12.16
CA GLU A 119 34.31 20.93 11.46
C GLU A 119 34.21 21.36 9.99
N THR A 120 33.00 21.45 9.42
CA THR A 120 32.76 21.76 8.00
C THR A 120 32.17 23.17 7.84
N PRO A 121 32.68 24.03 6.94
CA PRO A 121 32.10 25.35 6.74
C PRO A 121 30.65 25.25 6.22
N PRO A 122 29.76 26.17 6.63
CA PRO A 122 28.37 26.14 6.22
C PRO A 122 28.22 26.31 4.70
N SER A 123 27.39 25.47 4.08
CA SER A 123 26.98 25.64 2.69
C SER A 123 26.13 26.90 2.53
N LYS A 124 26.22 27.56 1.37
CA LYS A 124 25.37 28.73 1.08
C LYS A 124 23.92 28.24 0.90
N PRO A 125 22.92 28.86 1.57
CA PRO A 125 21.52 28.48 1.38
C PRO A 125 21.09 28.77 -0.07
N ASP A 126 20.28 27.88 -0.63
CA ASP A 126 19.64 28.11 -1.93
C ASP A 126 18.59 29.22 -1.76
N THR A 127 18.78 30.33 -2.46
CA THR A 127 17.90 31.50 -2.39
C THR A 127 16.86 31.53 -3.52
N ARG A 128 16.81 30.50 -4.37
CA ARG A 128 15.85 30.46 -5.47
C ARG A 128 14.43 30.25 -4.94
N PRO A 129 13.41 30.89 -5.53
CA PRO A 129 12.02 30.69 -5.13
C PRO A 129 11.59 29.24 -5.36
N TYR A 130 10.83 28.71 -4.40
CA TYR A 130 10.23 27.38 -4.53
C TYR A 130 9.08 27.43 -5.55
N ILE A 131 9.15 26.58 -6.57
CA ILE A 131 8.09 26.40 -7.56
C ILE A 131 7.44 25.06 -7.27
N SER A 132 6.17 25.08 -6.84
CA SER A 132 5.39 23.86 -6.67
C SER A 132 4.73 23.48 -8.00
N PHE A 133 4.99 22.28 -8.49
CA PHE A 133 4.28 21.72 -9.64
C PHE A 133 2.83 21.32 -9.31
N ALA A 134 2.43 21.37 -8.03
CA ALA A 134 1.06 21.09 -7.61
C ALA A 134 0.20 22.36 -7.50
N ASP A 135 0.80 23.56 -7.56
CA ASP A 135 0.04 24.81 -7.52
C ASP A 135 -0.35 25.23 -8.94
N MET A 136 -1.60 24.96 -9.31
CA MET A 136 -2.16 25.27 -10.62
C MET A 136 -2.10 26.76 -10.97
N ARG A 137 -2.07 27.65 -9.97
CA ARG A 137 -1.93 29.10 -10.21
C ARG A 137 -0.53 29.46 -10.67
N ILE A 138 0.49 28.85 -10.05
CA ILE A 138 1.90 29.03 -10.44
C ILE A 138 2.12 28.48 -11.85
N ILE A 139 1.51 27.34 -12.19
CA ILE A 139 1.57 26.77 -13.54
C ILE A 139 0.87 27.69 -14.55
N GLU A 140 -0.34 28.19 -14.25
CA GLU A 140 -1.06 29.10 -15.16
C GLU A 140 -0.27 30.39 -15.39
N ASP A 141 0.31 30.98 -14.34
CA ASP A 141 1.11 32.20 -14.44
C ASP A 141 2.42 31.99 -15.20
N PHE A 142 3.07 30.83 -15.02
CA PHE A 142 4.21 30.43 -15.82
C PHE A 142 3.86 30.32 -17.30
N ILE A 143 2.75 29.64 -17.64
CA ILE A 143 2.27 29.50 -19.02
C ILE A 143 1.95 30.89 -19.61
N LYS A 144 1.30 31.79 -18.85
CA LYS A 144 1.02 33.16 -19.30
C LYS A 144 2.28 33.95 -19.61
N GLN A 145 3.36 33.73 -18.86
CA GLN A 145 4.58 34.53 -18.95
C GLN A 145 5.58 33.99 -19.99
N PHE A 146 5.67 32.66 -20.15
CA PHE A 146 6.77 32.02 -20.89
C PHE A 146 6.31 31.19 -22.10
N GLU A 147 5.03 30.86 -22.22
CA GLU A 147 4.52 29.90 -23.22
C GLU A 147 3.55 30.55 -24.23
N GLU A 148 3.22 29.82 -25.28
CA GLU A 148 2.27 30.29 -26.30
C GLU A 148 0.83 30.35 -25.76
N PRO A 149 0.01 31.35 -26.16
CA PRO A 149 -1.40 31.45 -25.76
C PRO A 149 -2.24 30.20 -26.04
N LYS A 150 -1.82 29.37 -27.01
CA LYS A 150 -2.46 28.10 -27.34
C LYS A 150 -2.35 27.10 -26.17
N LEU A 151 -1.23 27.09 -25.46
CA LEU A 151 -1.00 26.19 -24.32
C LEU A 151 -1.91 26.57 -23.14
N LEU A 152 -2.14 27.86 -22.90
CA LEU A 152 -3.08 28.34 -21.88
C LEU A 152 -4.52 27.85 -22.14
N LYS A 153 -4.92 27.77 -23.42
CA LYS A 153 -6.23 27.22 -23.79
C LYS A 153 -6.32 25.72 -23.46
N TYR A 154 -5.28 24.93 -23.74
CA TYR A 154 -5.26 23.51 -23.39
C TYR A 154 -5.25 23.28 -21.88
N PHE A 155 -4.43 24.04 -21.15
CA PHE A 155 -4.38 23.99 -19.69
C PHE A 155 -5.76 24.18 -19.04
N ARG A 156 -6.51 25.20 -19.47
CA ARG A 156 -7.86 25.47 -18.97
C ARG A 156 -8.90 24.41 -19.35
N VAL A 157 -8.69 23.69 -20.45
CA VAL A 157 -9.57 22.56 -20.83
C VAL A 157 -9.28 21.36 -19.93
N VAL A 158 -8.01 21.06 -19.67
CA VAL A 158 -7.61 20.00 -18.74
C VAL A 158 -8.13 20.31 -17.33
N GLU A 159 -7.93 21.53 -16.83
CA GLU A 159 -8.45 21.99 -15.53
C GLU A 159 -9.96 21.79 -15.39
N ARG A 160 -10.73 22.05 -16.46
CA ARG A 160 -12.19 21.84 -16.47
C ARG A 160 -12.56 20.35 -16.54
N ASN A 161 -11.83 19.55 -17.30
CA ASN A 161 -12.14 18.13 -17.45
C ASN A 161 -11.78 17.30 -16.21
N LEU A 162 -10.86 17.80 -15.36
CA LEU A 162 -10.58 17.21 -14.04
C LEU A 162 -11.79 17.23 -13.08
N THR A 163 -12.93 17.85 -13.45
CA THR A 163 -14.09 18.02 -12.56
C THR A 163 -15.26 17.06 -12.81
N SER A 164 -15.16 16.09 -13.72
CA SER A 164 -16.26 15.16 -14.00
C SER A 164 -15.90 13.67 -13.80
N GLU A 165 -15.42 13.31 -12.61
CA GLU A 165 -15.09 11.91 -12.23
C GLU A 165 -16.24 10.94 -12.57
N LYS A 166 -17.50 11.34 -12.32
CA LYS A 166 -18.67 10.50 -12.60
C LYS A 166 -18.90 10.21 -14.09
N GLU A 167 -18.62 11.17 -14.97
CA GLU A 167 -18.79 10.94 -16.42
C GLU A 167 -17.68 10.04 -16.97
N GLU A 168 -16.45 10.17 -16.43
CA GLU A 168 -15.36 9.26 -16.74
C GLU A 168 -15.67 7.82 -16.31
N GLU A 169 -16.19 7.62 -15.10
CA GLU A 169 -16.58 6.30 -14.58
C GLU A 169 -17.68 5.66 -15.44
N VAL A 170 -18.66 6.45 -15.91
CA VAL A 170 -19.70 5.97 -16.83
C VAL A 170 -19.11 5.55 -18.18
N GLU A 171 -18.20 6.34 -18.75
CA GLU A 171 -17.55 6.02 -20.02
C GLU A 171 -16.73 4.72 -19.93
N GLN A 172 -15.95 4.57 -18.86
CA GLN A 172 -15.19 3.36 -18.58
C GLN A 172 -16.10 2.14 -18.41
N ALA A 173 -17.20 2.27 -17.65
CA ALA A 173 -18.20 1.22 -17.46
C ALA A 173 -18.83 0.79 -18.79
N PHE A 174 -19.18 1.75 -19.65
CA PHE A 174 -19.71 1.46 -20.99
C PHE A 174 -18.72 0.72 -21.89
N GLU A 175 -17.47 1.19 -21.95
CA GLU A 175 -16.44 0.56 -22.77
C GLU A 175 -16.14 -0.87 -22.32
N PHE A 176 -16.21 -1.14 -21.02
CA PHE A 176 -16.15 -2.50 -20.48
C PHE A 176 -17.36 -3.33 -20.93
N LEU A 177 -18.58 -2.86 -20.71
CA LEU A 177 -19.81 -3.60 -21.01
C LEU A 177 -19.96 -3.95 -22.49
N LYS A 178 -19.46 -3.12 -23.41
CA LYS A 178 -19.43 -3.42 -24.86
C LYS A 178 -18.65 -4.69 -25.22
N ARG A 179 -17.70 -5.09 -24.37
CA ARG A 179 -16.82 -6.25 -24.58
C ARG A 179 -17.35 -7.50 -23.89
N VAL A 180 -18.35 -7.36 -23.02
CA VAL A 180 -18.99 -8.50 -22.35
C VAL A 180 -19.85 -9.22 -23.40
N PRO A 181 -19.61 -10.53 -23.63
CA PRO A 181 -20.31 -11.27 -24.68
C PRO A 181 -21.76 -11.59 -24.33
N ASP A 182 -22.08 -11.65 -23.04
CA ASP A 182 -23.38 -12.04 -22.51
C ASP A 182 -24.32 -10.85 -22.32
N LEU A 183 -25.63 -11.14 -22.26
CA LEU A 183 -26.63 -10.15 -21.92
C LEU A 183 -26.41 -9.67 -20.47
N VAL A 184 -26.16 -8.37 -20.32
CA VAL A 184 -26.02 -7.74 -19.00
C VAL A 184 -27.32 -7.06 -18.61
N GLU A 185 -27.93 -7.51 -17.51
CA GLU A 185 -29.10 -6.84 -16.93
C GLU A 185 -28.66 -5.58 -16.16
N ILE A 186 -29.31 -4.46 -16.45
CA ILE A 186 -29.09 -3.19 -15.77
C ILE A 186 -30.28 -2.95 -14.84
N GLU A 187 -30.00 -2.94 -13.54
CA GLU A 187 -31.02 -2.70 -12.51
C GLU A 187 -31.52 -1.24 -12.55
N SER A 188 -32.80 -1.04 -12.23
CA SER A 188 -33.37 0.31 -12.14
C SER A 188 -32.69 1.10 -11.01
N ASN A 189 -32.25 2.32 -11.32
CA ASN A 189 -31.62 3.23 -10.38
C ASN A 189 -32.18 4.65 -10.57
N ASP A 190 -32.12 5.47 -9.53
CA ASP A 190 -32.60 6.86 -9.58
C ASP A 190 -31.81 7.69 -10.59
N ASP A 191 -30.50 7.45 -10.70
CA ASP A 191 -29.65 7.92 -11.79
C ASP A 191 -29.29 6.73 -12.70
N TRP A 192 -29.59 6.87 -13.99
CA TRP A 192 -29.28 5.86 -15.00
C TRP A 192 -27.77 5.57 -15.09
N ARG A 193 -26.93 6.57 -14.77
CA ARG A 193 -25.46 6.41 -14.73
C ARG A 193 -25.03 5.39 -13.69
N ASP A 194 -25.63 5.46 -12.50
CA ASP A 194 -25.30 4.56 -11.40
C ASP A 194 -25.70 3.12 -11.74
N GLY A 195 -26.80 2.94 -12.49
CA GLY A 195 -27.20 1.62 -13.00
C GLY A 195 -26.15 0.99 -13.90
N ILE A 196 -25.55 1.78 -14.80
CA ILE A 196 -24.53 1.30 -15.74
C ILE A 196 -23.23 0.97 -15.01
N ILE A 197 -22.79 1.86 -14.11
CA ILE A 197 -21.60 1.63 -13.29
C ILE A 197 -21.76 0.37 -12.45
N LYS A 198 -22.89 0.21 -11.75
CA LYS A 198 -23.17 -0.98 -10.94
C LYS A 198 -23.20 -2.27 -11.77
N ALA A 199 -23.80 -2.23 -12.96
CA ALA A 199 -23.84 -3.38 -13.87
C ALA A 199 -22.42 -3.77 -14.32
N ALA A 200 -21.60 -2.80 -14.73
CA ALA A 200 -20.20 -3.04 -15.12
C ALA A 200 -19.40 -3.64 -13.95
N LYS A 201 -19.45 -3.03 -12.76
CA LYS A 201 -18.76 -3.52 -11.55
C LYS A 201 -19.19 -4.93 -11.18
N LYS A 202 -20.49 -5.25 -11.27
CA LYS A 202 -21.00 -6.62 -11.01
C LYS A 202 -20.41 -7.64 -11.99
N CYS A 203 -20.35 -7.31 -13.28
CA CYS A 203 -19.70 -8.15 -14.27
C CYS A 203 -18.20 -8.30 -14.00
N GLN A 204 -17.47 -7.19 -13.75
CA GLN A 204 -16.04 -7.20 -13.43
C GLN A 204 -15.73 -8.11 -12.25
N ARG A 205 -16.48 -7.99 -11.15
CA ARG A 205 -16.32 -8.85 -9.96
C ARG A 205 -16.56 -10.33 -10.26
N THR A 206 -17.52 -10.63 -11.14
CA THR A 206 -17.79 -12.01 -11.56
C THR A 206 -16.63 -12.57 -12.40
N PHE A 207 -16.09 -11.77 -13.33
CA PHE A 207 -14.89 -12.17 -14.08
C PHE A 207 -13.68 -12.35 -13.16
N LEU A 208 -13.46 -11.41 -12.23
CA LEU A 208 -12.38 -11.49 -11.26
C LEU A 208 -12.48 -12.76 -10.41
N ALA A 209 -13.67 -13.08 -9.88
CA ALA A 209 -13.92 -14.30 -9.12
C ALA A 209 -13.55 -15.56 -9.92
N ASN A 210 -13.95 -15.64 -11.18
CA ASN A 210 -13.63 -16.78 -12.04
C ASN A 210 -12.13 -16.87 -12.35
N GLU A 211 -11.47 -15.74 -12.61
CA GLU A 211 -10.02 -15.73 -12.88
C GLU A 211 -9.20 -16.03 -11.62
N LEU A 212 -9.68 -15.67 -10.43
CA LEU A 212 -9.05 -16.05 -9.16
C LEU A 212 -9.02 -17.58 -8.98
N GLU A 213 -10.08 -18.30 -9.38
CA GLU A 213 -10.08 -19.77 -9.37
C GLU A 213 -9.04 -20.35 -10.36
N ASN A 214 -8.90 -19.73 -11.55
CA ASN A 214 -7.87 -20.14 -12.53
C ASN A 214 -6.46 -19.93 -11.97
N ALA A 215 -6.20 -18.73 -11.44
CA ALA A 215 -4.91 -18.36 -10.85
C ALA A 215 -4.57 -19.26 -9.66
N PHE A 216 -5.53 -19.58 -8.80
CA PHE A 216 -5.32 -20.48 -7.68
C PHE A 216 -4.95 -21.90 -8.13
N ARG A 217 -5.62 -22.42 -9.17
CA ARG A 217 -5.26 -23.72 -9.75
C ARG A 217 -3.84 -23.74 -10.32
N GLU A 218 -3.43 -22.67 -11.01
CA GLU A 218 -2.05 -22.55 -11.50
C GLU A 218 -1.04 -22.49 -10.34
N TYR A 219 -1.32 -21.67 -9.33
CA TYR A 219 -0.53 -21.55 -8.11
C TYR A 219 -0.34 -22.91 -7.42
N ARG A 220 -1.43 -23.65 -7.18
CA ARG A 220 -1.39 -24.99 -6.57
C ARG A 220 -0.56 -25.97 -7.40
N ASN A 221 -0.77 -25.99 -8.71
CA ASN A 221 0.01 -26.85 -9.60
C ASN A 221 1.51 -26.55 -9.49
N ARG A 222 1.93 -25.28 -9.45
CA ARG A 222 3.34 -24.88 -9.30
C ARG A 222 3.94 -25.33 -7.97
N ILE A 223 3.19 -25.19 -6.88
CA ILE A 223 3.59 -25.68 -5.55
C ILE A 223 3.76 -27.20 -5.56
N ASP A 224 2.79 -27.93 -6.09
CA ASP A 224 2.78 -29.40 -6.08
C ASP A 224 3.95 -30.00 -6.90
N ILE A 225 4.38 -29.33 -7.97
CA ILE A 225 5.53 -29.73 -8.80
C ILE A 225 6.87 -29.12 -8.34
N GLY A 226 6.86 -28.25 -7.33
CA GLY A 226 8.06 -27.64 -6.74
C GLY A 226 8.78 -26.63 -7.63
N ILE A 227 8.05 -25.91 -8.49
CA ILE A 227 8.63 -24.83 -9.31
C ILE A 227 8.59 -23.52 -8.51
N PRO A 228 9.75 -22.85 -8.29
CA PRO A 228 9.77 -21.55 -7.62
C PRO A 228 9.15 -20.47 -8.49
N PHE A 229 8.63 -19.43 -7.84
CA PHE A 229 8.03 -18.31 -8.53
C PHE A 229 9.10 -17.29 -8.98
N GLU A 230 8.87 -16.67 -10.13
CA GLU A 230 9.71 -15.55 -10.55
C GLU A 230 9.32 -14.32 -9.73
N PRO A 231 10.24 -13.70 -8.99
CA PRO A 231 9.85 -12.58 -8.15
C PRO A 231 9.44 -11.37 -8.99
N HIS A 232 8.33 -10.73 -8.62
CA HIS A 232 7.73 -9.60 -9.33
C HIS A 232 8.59 -8.34 -9.33
N LEU A 233 9.28 -8.07 -8.22
CA LEU A 233 10.13 -6.90 -8.07
C LEU A 233 11.55 -7.18 -8.56
N ASP A 234 12.21 -6.18 -9.13
CA ASP A 234 13.55 -6.35 -9.67
C ASP A 234 14.57 -6.68 -8.56
N LYS A 235 15.67 -7.33 -8.96
CA LYS A 235 16.70 -7.78 -8.03
C LYS A 235 17.32 -6.63 -7.21
N GLN A 236 17.52 -5.45 -7.81
CA GLN A 236 18.13 -4.32 -7.13
C GLN A 236 17.24 -3.83 -5.99
N TYR A 237 15.92 -3.77 -6.21
CA TYR A 237 14.96 -3.44 -5.15
C TYR A 237 15.02 -4.47 -4.01
N ARG A 238 14.96 -5.77 -4.31
CA ARG A 238 15.01 -6.83 -3.30
C ARG A 238 16.32 -6.81 -2.49
N ASP A 239 17.46 -6.62 -3.16
CA ASP A 239 18.76 -6.48 -2.52
C ASP A 239 18.79 -5.26 -1.58
N SER A 240 18.12 -4.16 -1.96
CA SER A 240 18.01 -2.98 -1.10
C SER A 240 17.15 -3.23 0.15
N MET A 241 16.04 -3.96 0.04
CA MET A 241 15.21 -4.34 1.20
C MET A 241 15.95 -5.29 2.14
N LYS A 242 16.77 -6.19 1.59
CA LYS A 242 17.64 -7.07 2.37
C LYS A 242 18.69 -6.30 3.16
N GLU A 243 19.35 -5.31 2.54
CA GLU A 243 20.30 -4.45 3.25
C GLU A 243 19.61 -3.54 4.28
N LEU A 244 18.37 -3.10 4.02
CA LEU A 244 17.55 -2.39 5.00
C LEU A 244 17.31 -3.24 6.26
N ALA A 245 16.86 -4.49 6.09
CA ALA A 245 16.63 -5.42 7.20
C ALA A 245 17.91 -5.69 7.99
N LYS A 246 19.04 -5.91 7.30
CA LYS A 246 20.35 -6.09 7.92
C LYS A 246 20.82 -4.87 8.72
N SER A 247 20.69 -3.68 8.14
CA SER A 247 21.02 -2.41 8.79
C SER A 247 20.16 -2.20 10.04
N HIS A 248 18.87 -2.51 9.95
CA HIS A 248 17.96 -2.43 11.09
C HIS A 248 18.39 -3.35 12.24
N LYS A 249 18.71 -4.62 11.97
CA LYS A 249 19.23 -5.57 12.97
C LYS A 249 20.52 -5.07 13.64
N GLN A 250 21.43 -4.51 12.85
CA GLN A 250 22.66 -3.94 13.39
C GLN A 250 22.39 -2.77 14.33
N ASN A 251 21.43 -1.91 14.00
CA ASN A 251 21.01 -0.81 14.87
C ASN A 251 20.36 -1.32 16.16
N LEU A 252 19.58 -2.40 16.12
CA LEU A 252 19.02 -3.00 17.33
C LEU A 252 20.13 -3.53 18.25
N ILE A 253 21.06 -4.31 17.71
CA ILE A 253 22.21 -4.84 18.47
C ILE A 253 23.03 -3.70 19.08
N GLU A 254 23.35 -2.67 18.30
CA GLU A 254 24.09 -1.51 18.80
C GLU A 254 23.29 -0.76 19.88
N GLY A 255 21.99 -0.55 19.68
CA GLY A 255 21.13 0.11 20.64
C GLY A 255 21.04 -0.65 21.97
N ARG A 256 21.03 -1.99 21.93
CA ARG A 256 21.09 -2.83 23.14
C ARG A 256 22.41 -2.67 23.89
N ILE A 257 23.55 -2.69 23.17
CA ILE A 257 24.87 -2.43 23.77
C ILE A 257 24.91 -1.04 24.42
N LEU A 258 24.34 -0.02 23.76
CA LEU A 258 24.22 1.33 24.32
C LEU A 258 23.31 1.38 25.57
N ASN A 259 22.32 0.50 25.64
CA ASN A 259 21.46 0.34 26.81
C ASN A 259 22.08 -0.51 27.93
N GLY A 260 23.29 -1.04 27.74
CA GLY A 260 23.98 -1.90 28.71
C GLY A 260 23.53 -3.36 28.71
N GLU A 261 22.85 -3.79 27.64
CA GLU A 261 22.39 -5.16 27.44
C GLU A 261 23.35 -5.99 26.56
N PRO A 262 23.19 -7.33 26.52
CA PRO A 262 23.88 -8.19 25.56
C PRO A 262 23.67 -7.76 24.11
N GLY A 263 24.73 -7.89 23.29
CA GLY A 263 24.73 -7.54 21.87
C GLY A 263 24.18 -8.65 20.98
N ASP A 264 22.98 -9.12 21.27
CA ASP A 264 22.25 -10.14 20.50
C ASP A 264 20.82 -9.65 20.20
N LEU A 265 19.96 -10.52 19.65
CA LEU A 265 18.54 -10.24 19.38
C LEU A 265 17.59 -11.02 20.33
N ASP A 266 18.09 -11.52 21.46
CA ASP A 266 17.29 -12.20 22.48
C ASP A 266 16.67 -11.21 23.48
N PHE A 267 15.40 -10.82 23.25
CA PHE A 267 14.65 -9.77 23.98
C PHE A 267 14.02 -10.17 25.32
#